data_AF-X0YHM1-F1
#
_entry.id   AF-X0YHM1-F1
#
_cell.length_a   1.000
_cell.length_b   1.000
_cell.length_c   1.000
_cell.angle_alpha   90.00
_cell.angle_beta   90.00
_cell.angle_gamma   90.00
#
_symmetry.space_group_name_H-M   'P 1'
#
loop_
_entity.id
_entity.type
_entity.pdbx_description
1 polymer ?
#
loop_
_entity_poly.entity_id
_entity_poly.type
_entity_poly.pdbx_seq_one_letter_code
_entity_poly.pdbx_strand_id
1 'polypeptide(L)'
;MDPYLVPKRERGRGKGEPPGRRHPVFAVLRALVILLFGILIVQLVRLQVIQGDEYAQRAEINALREVQMPAARGLILDREGRPLVLNAARFSAAIVPGDLPERGEVGVFRQLERVTGVPTEEIERKVLAGIELRGPFEPVVIKPDVDEETA
;
A
#
# COMPACT_ATOMS: atom_id res chain seq x y z
N MET A 1 -31.62 -42.25 -88.04
CA MET A 1 -31.37 -41.06 -87.20
C MET A 1 -30.87 -41.53 -85.84
N ASP A 2 -29.83 -40.88 -85.33
CA ASP A 2 -28.77 -41.38 -84.44
C ASP A 2 -29.17 -41.58 -82.95
N PRO A 3 -28.81 -42.72 -82.31
CA PRO A 3 -29.11 -43.03 -80.91
C PRO A 3 -28.11 -42.50 -79.84
N TYR A 4 -27.20 -41.56 -80.14
CA TYR A 4 -26.23 -41.05 -79.15
C TYR A 4 -26.19 -39.51 -78.98
N LEU A 5 -27.24 -38.92 -78.39
CA LEU A 5 -27.17 -37.55 -77.84
C LEU A 5 -27.31 -37.58 -76.32
N VAL A 6 -26.18 -37.77 -75.64
CA VAL A 6 -26.04 -37.49 -74.20
C VAL A 6 -25.71 -36.01 -74.04
N PRO A 7 -26.47 -35.20 -73.28
CA PRO A 7 -26.08 -33.82 -73.03
C PRO A 7 -24.81 -33.80 -72.18
N LYS A 8 -23.76 -33.17 -72.71
CA LYS A 8 -22.50 -32.89 -72.03
C LYS A 8 -22.78 -32.02 -70.80
N ARG A 9 -22.77 -32.62 -69.60
CA ARG A 9 -22.81 -31.86 -68.34
C ARG A 9 -21.55 -31.03 -68.26
N GLU A 10 -21.66 -29.74 -68.58
CA GLU A 10 -20.64 -28.76 -68.24
C GLU A 10 -20.49 -28.75 -66.71
N ARG A 11 -19.38 -29.30 -66.22
CA ARG A 11 -18.96 -29.12 -64.84
C ARG A 11 -18.58 -27.66 -64.67
N GLY A 12 -19.57 -26.83 -64.40
CA GLY A 12 -19.41 -25.48 -63.90
C GLY A 12 -18.72 -25.53 -62.54
N ARG A 13 -17.38 -25.49 -62.60
CA ARG A 13 -16.42 -24.89 -61.67
C ARG A 13 -17.03 -24.53 -60.32
N GLY A 14 -16.67 -25.30 -59.29
CA GLY A 14 -16.97 -24.97 -57.89
C GLY A 14 -16.68 -23.49 -57.65
N LYS A 15 -17.73 -22.73 -57.35
CA LYS A 15 -17.63 -21.36 -56.86
C LYS A 15 -16.74 -21.44 -55.62
N GLY A 16 -15.56 -20.84 -55.70
CA GLY A 16 -14.64 -20.74 -54.58
C GLY A 16 -15.38 -20.24 -53.35
N GLU A 17 -15.08 -20.85 -52.21
CA GLU A 17 -15.47 -20.32 -50.91
C GLU A 17 -15.14 -18.82 -50.87
N PRO A 18 -16.07 -17.96 -50.42
CA PRO A 18 -15.82 -16.54 -50.41
C PRO A 18 -14.58 -16.25 -49.56
N PRO A 19 -13.68 -15.34 -49.98
CA PRO A 19 -12.55 -14.95 -49.16
C PRO A 19 -13.09 -14.47 -47.82
N GLY A 20 -12.62 -15.09 -46.73
CA GLY A 20 -13.02 -14.74 -45.38
C GLY A 20 -12.92 -13.23 -45.21
N ARG A 21 -14.08 -12.57 -45.03
CA ARG A 21 -14.17 -11.13 -44.79
C ARG A 21 -13.23 -10.83 -43.63
N ARG A 22 -12.10 -10.17 -43.92
CA ARG A 22 -11.21 -9.65 -42.88
C ARG A 22 -12.04 -8.63 -42.12
N HIS A 23 -12.63 -9.03 -41.01
CA HIS A 23 -13.41 -8.15 -40.16
C HIS A 23 -12.41 -7.23 -39.44
N PRO A 24 -12.26 -5.96 -39.87
CA PRO A 24 -11.24 -5.06 -39.33
C PRO A 24 -11.44 -4.84 -37.82
N VAL A 25 -12.66 -5.04 -37.33
CA VAL A 25 -13.02 -5.00 -35.91
C VAL A 25 -12.19 -5.97 -35.07
N PHE A 26 -11.93 -7.21 -35.51
CA PHE A 26 -11.08 -8.14 -34.74
C PHE A 26 -9.61 -7.73 -34.74
N ALA A 27 -9.13 -7.08 -35.79
CA ALA A 27 -7.77 -6.55 -35.84
C ALA A 27 -7.62 -5.37 -34.88
N VAL A 28 -8.61 -4.46 -34.85
CA VAL A 28 -8.66 -3.34 -33.89
C VAL A 28 -8.75 -3.84 -32.46
N LEU A 29 -9.62 -4.82 -32.19
CA LEU A 29 -9.75 -5.42 -30.85
C LEU A 29 -8.45 -6.07 -30.40
N ARG A 30 -7.77 -6.82 -31.28
CA ARG A 30 -6.44 -7.40 -30.97
C ARG A 30 -5.40 -6.33 -30.69
N ALA A 31 -5.37 -5.26 -31.48
CA ALA A 31 -4.46 -4.16 -31.26
C ALA A 31 -4.70 -3.48 -29.90
N LEU A 32 -5.96 -3.29 -29.51
CA LEU A 32 -6.33 -2.74 -28.20
C LEU A 32 -5.89 -3.65 -27.04
N VAL A 33 -6.11 -4.96 -27.15
CA VAL A 33 -5.68 -5.92 -26.14
C VAL A 33 -4.16 -5.90 -26.00
N ILE A 34 -3.42 -5.95 -27.12
CA ILE A 34 -1.95 -5.89 -27.11
C ILE A 34 -1.46 -4.58 -26.49
N LEU A 35 -2.08 -3.45 -26.83
CA LEU A 35 -1.75 -2.16 -26.26
C LEU A 35 -1.96 -2.14 -24.74
N LEU A 36 -3.10 -2.64 -24.26
CA LEU A 36 -3.42 -2.72 -22.84
C LEU A 36 -2.39 -3.57 -22.08
N PHE A 37 -2.10 -4.78 -22.58
CA PHE A 37 -1.07 -5.64 -21.98
C PHE A 37 0.32 -5.00 -22.04
N GLY A 38 0.65 -4.28 -23.11
CA GLY A 38 1.89 -3.51 -23.22
C GLY A 38 2.02 -2.46 -22.12
N ILE A 39 0.95 -1.69 -21.86
CA ILE A 39 0.91 -0.71 -20.76
C ILE A 39 1.12 -1.40 -19.41
N LEU A 40 0.43 -2.53 -19.18
CA LEU A 40 0.56 -3.29 -17.93
C LEU A 40 1.98 -3.84 -17.74
N ILE A 41 2.63 -4.33 -18.80
CA ILE A 41 4.01 -4.81 -18.73
C ILE A 41 4.98 -3.67 -18.40
N VAL A 42 4.82 -2.51 -19.04
CA VAL A 42 5.65 -1.34 -18.73
C VAL A 42 5.47 -0.92 -17.27
N GLN A 43 4.23 -0.89 -16.79
CA GLN A 43 3.94 -0.56 -15.40
C GLN A 43 4.52 -1.60 -14.42
N LEU A 44 4.47 -2.88 -14.79
CA LEU A 44 5.06 -3.96 -13.99
C LEU A 44 6.57 -3.82 -13.90
N VAL A 45 7.25 -3.58 -15.02
CA VAL A 45 8.71 -3.35 -15.07
C VAL A 45 9.07 -2.12 -14.25
N ARG A 46 8.29 -1.04 -14.34
CA ARG A 46 8.49 0.15 -13.51
C ARG A 46 8.45 -0.19 -12.02
N LEU A 47 7.45 -0.95 -11.58
CA LEU A 47 7.28 -1.29 -10.17
C LEU A 47 8.36 -2.27 -9.67
N GLN A 48 8.74 -3.24 -10.50
CA GLN A 48 9.68 -4.30 -10.11
C GLN A 48 11.16 -3.92 -10.28
N VAL A 49 11.52 -3.17 -11.33
CA VAL A 49 12.92 -2.88 -11.68
C VAL A 49 13.34 -1.47 -11.24
N ILE A 50 12.49 -0.46 -11.43
CA ILE A 50 12.84 0.92 -11.07
C ILE A 50 12.59 1.17 -9.59
N GLN A 51 11.47 0.68 -9.06
CA GLN A 51 11.04 0.89 -7.68
C GLN A 51 11.18 -0.36 -6.79
N GLY A 52 11.71 -1.46 -7.33
CA GLY A 52 11.79 -2.73 -6.62
C GLY A 52 12.58 -2.63 -5.32
N ASP A 53 13.76 -2.01 -5.38
CA ASP A 53 14.62 -1.83 -4.22
C ASP A 53 13.98 -0.92 -3.16
N GLU A 54 13.28 0.13 -3.59
CA GLU A 54 12.58 1.05 -2.70
C GLU A 54 11.42 0.36 -1.96
N TYR A 55 10.62 -0.45 -2.68
CA TYR A 55 9.54 -1.22 -2.06
C TYR A 55 10.06 -2.36 -1.19
N ALA A 56 11.19 -2.98 -1.55
CA ALA A 56 11.84 -3.99 -0.72
C ALA A 56 12.35 -3.39 0.60
N GLN A 57 13.01 -2.23 0.56
CA GLN A 57 13.44 -1.51 1.76
C GLN A 57 12.26 -1.10 2.65
N ARG A 58 11.18 -0.58 2.06
CA ARG A 58 9.95 -0.26 2.81
C ARG A 58 9.34 -1.52 3.46
N ALA A 59 9.37 -2.66 2.79
CA ALA A 59 8.89 -3.92 3.34
C ALA A 59 9.77 -4.43 4.51
N GLU A 60 11.09 -4.26 4.42
CA GLU A 60 12.03 -4.66 5.47
C GLU A 60 11.89 -3.79 6.73
N ILE A 61 11.75 -2.48 6.56
CA ILE A 61 11.45 -1.54 7.66
C ILE A 61 10.13 -1.92 8.36
N ASN A 62 9.13 -2.38 7.61
CA ASN A 62 7.85 -2.83 8.18
C ASN A 62 7.94 -4.22 8.83
N ALA A 63 8.83 -5.10 8.37
CA ALA A 63 8.93 -6.48 8.85
C ALA A 63 9.70 -6.60 10.18
N LEU A 64 10.69 -5.75 10.40
CA LEU A 64 11.53 -5.77 11.59
C LEU A 64 11.10 -4.67 12.57
N ARG A 65 9.92 -4.82 13.17
CA ARG A 65 9.57 -4.03 14.35
C ARG A 65 10.14 -4.72 15.57
N GLU A 66 11.27 -4.23 16.06
CA GLU A 66 11.88 -4.73 17.30
C GLU A 66 10.98 -4.34 18.49
N VAL A 67 10.09 -5.25 18.88
CA VAL A 67 9.31 -5.10 20.11
C VAL A 67 10.19 -5.53 21.26
N GLN A 68 10.78 -4.55 21.95
CA GLN A 68 11.37 -4.78 23.26
C GLN A 68 10.29 -5.41 24.15
N MET A 69 10.47 -6.67 24.55
CA MET A 69 9.66 -7.30 25.58
C MET A 69 10.34 -7.00 26.93
N PRO A 70 9.96 -5.91 27.64
CA PRO A 70 10.53 -5.64 28.93
C PRO A 70 10.21 -6.80 29.87
N ALA A 71 11.22 -7.31 30.58
CA ALA A 71 10.96 -8.25 31.65
C ALA A 71 10.06 -7.57 32.69
N ALA A 72 9.02 -8.28 33.15
CA ALA A 72 8.15 -7.78 34.20
C ALA A 72 9.01 -7.48 35.44
N ARG A 73 8.98 -6.23 35.94
CA ARG A 73 9.65 -5.89 37.21
C ARG A 73 9.06 -6.72 38.34
N GLY A 74 9.93 -7.30 39.16
CA GLY A 74 9.51 -7.99 40.38
C GLY A 74 8.76 -7.04 41.33
N LEU A 75 7.84 -7.59 42.10
CA LEU A 75 7.10 -6.84 43.12
C LEU A 75 8.05 -6.48 44.27
N ILE A 76 8.10 -5.20 44.64
CA ILE A 76 8.77 -4.76 45.86
C ILE A 76 7.74 -4.85 46.99
N LEU A 77 7.96 -5.76 47.94
CA LEU A 77 7.07 -6.01 49.07
C LEU A 77 7.66 -5.44 50.37
N ASP A 78 6.81 -5.06 51.30
CA ASP A 78 7.20 -4.78 52.69
C ASP A 78 7.43 -6.08 53.49
N ARG A 79 7.79 -5.95 54.77
CA ARG A 79 8.05 -7.08 55.67
C ARG A 79 6.80 -7.92 55.95
N GLU A 80 5.62 -7.36 55.75
CA GLU A 80 4.32 -8.01 55.90
C GLU A 80 3.78 -8.57 54.56
N GLY A 81 4.56 -8.51 53.48
CA GLY A 81 4.20 -9.03 52.16
C GLY A 81 3.30 -8.11 51.33
N ARG A 82 3.09 -6.85 51.74
CA ARG A 82 2.28 -5.87 51.00
C ARG A 82 3.12 -5.18 49.93
N PRO A 83 2.59 -5.00 48.70
CA PRO A 83 3.32 -4.32 47.63
C PRO A 83 3.50 -2.82 47.92
N LEU A 84 4.75 -2.35 47.89
CA LEU A 84 5.12 -0.93 48.02
C LEU A 84 5.12 -0.19 46.67
N VAL A 85 5.36 -0.92 45.57
CA VAL A 85 5.37 -0.38 44.21
C VAL A 85 4.60 -1.30 43.29
N LEU A 86 3.63 -0.74 42.56
CA LEU A 86 2.81 -1.44 41.58
C LEU A 86 3.16 -0.93 40.17
N ASN A 87 3.14 -1.82 39.17
CA ASN A 87 3.15 -1.41 37.78
C ASN A 87 1.74 -0.90 37.42
N ALA A 88 1.66 0.36 36.99
CA ALA A 88 0.44 0.93 36.41
C ALA A 88 0.63 1.06 34.91
N ALA A 89 -0.34 0.60 34.12
CA ALA A 89 -0.38 0.90 32.70
C ALA A 89 -0.61 2.40 32.51
N ARG A 90 0.20 3.06 31.68
CA ARG A 90 0.03 4.46 31.30
C ARG A 90 -0.05 4.54 29.78
N PHE A 91 -1.00 5.32 29.27
CA PHE A 91 -1.12 5.56 27.84
C PHE A 91 -0.32 6.82 27.47
N SER A 92 0.19 6.86 26.24
CA SER A 92 0.91 8.02 25.72
C SER A 92 0.49 8.27 24.29
N ALA A 93 0.16 9.53 23.97
CA ALA A 93 -0.14 9.95 22.62
C ALA A 93 1.18 10.16 21.86
N ALA A 94 1.39 9.37 20.81
CA ALA A 94 2.56 9.45 19.95
C ALA A 94 2.14 9.57 18.48
N ILE A 95 3.00 10.19 17.67
CA ILE A 95 2.82 10.35 16.23
C ILE A 95 4.02 9.75 15.50
N VAL A 96 3.79 9.07 14.39
CA VAL A 96 4.84 8.57 13.49
C VAL A 96 4.93 9.53 12.31
N PRO A 97 6.00 10.32 12.17
CA PRO A 97 6.08 11.33 11.12
C PRO A 97 5.96 10.79 9.69
N GLY A 98 6.49 9.59 9.45
CA GLY A 98 6.45 8.91 8.14
C GLY A 98 5.05 8.44 7.72
N ASP A 99 4.10 8.37 8.66
CA ASP A 99 2.69 8.06 8.37
C ASP A 99 1.86 9.33 8.11
N LEU A 100 2.47 10.51 8.22
CA LEU A 100 1.78 11.77 7.94
C LEU A 100 1.55 11.95 6.44
N PRO A 101 0.38 12.48 6.04
CA PRO A 101 0.12 12.78 4.65
C PRO A 101 1.02 13.93 4.19
N GLU A 102 1.68 13.77 3.04
CA GLU A 102 2.52 14.80 2.39
C GLU A 102 1.82 16.16 2.25
N ARG A 103 0.48 16.17 2.25
CA ARG A 103 -0.36 17.36 2.29
C ARG A 103 -1.40 17.18 3.39
N GLY A 104 -1.38 18.07 4.38
CA GLY A 104 -2.38 18.08 5.46
C GLY A 104 -1.86 17.78 6.86
N GLU A 105 -0.54 17.76 7.08
CA GLU A 105 0.09 17.60 8.40
C GLU A 105 -0.51 18.56 9.45
N VAL A 106 -0.75 19.81 9.06
CA VAL A 106 -1.38 20.84 9.91
C VAL A 106 -2.77 20.42 10.41
N GLY A 107 -3.53 19.66 9.61
CA GLY A 107 -4.84 19.14 10.00
C GLY A 107 -4.73 18.08 11.09
N VAL A 108 -3.71 17.21 10.98
CA VAL A 108 -3.40 16.18 11.97
C VAL A 108 -2.92 16.81 13.27
N PHE A 109 -2.04 17.81 13.20
CA PHE A 109 -1.55 18.51 14.39
C PHE A 109 -2.68 19.23 15.13
N ARG A 110 -3.60 19.88 14.41
CA ARG A 110 -4.78 20.51 15.01
C ARG A 110 -5.73 19.50 15.67
N GLN A 111 -5.82 18.28 15.13
CA GLN A 111 -6.61 17.23 15.75
C GLN A 111 -5.93 16.73 17.02
N LEU A 112 -4.61 16.50 16.99
CA LEU A 112 -3.83 16.16 18.17
C LEU A 112 -3.90 17.24 19.24
N GLU A 113 -3.89 18.52 18.88
CA GLU A 113 -4.06 19.62 19.83
C GLU A 113 -5.42 19.57 20.54
N ARG A 114 -6.50 19.29 19.81
CA ARG A 114 -7.84 19.16 20.42
C ARG A 114 -7.96 17.99 21.40
N VAL A 115 -7.26 16.88 21.12
CA VAL A 115 -7.33 15.66 21.93
C VAL A 115 -6.35 15.74 23.10
N THR A 116 -5.11 16.15 22.85
CA THR A 116 -4.03 16.14 23.85
C THR A 116 -3.89 17.45 24.62
N GLY A 117 -4.39 18.56 24.08
CA GLY A 117 -4.20 19.92 24.61
C GLY A 117 -2.81 20.51 24.32
N VAL A 118 -1.94 19.81 23.60
CA VAL A 118 -0.60 20.31 23.23
C VAL A 118 -0.71 21.24 22.02
N PRO A 119 -0.20 22.48 22.09
CA PRO A 119 -0.30 23.43 20.98
C PRO A 119 0.32 22.90 19.69
N THR A 120 -0.33 23.14 18.54
CA THR A 120 0.15 22.69 17.22
C THR A 120 1.62 23.03 16.96
N GLU A 121 2.07 24.24 17.34
CA GLU A 121 3.46 24.69 17.17
C GLU A 121 4.46 23.85 17.97
N GLU A 122 4.07 23.37 19.15
CA GLU A 122 4.91 22.50 19.97
C GLU A 122 4.98 21.09 19.39
N ILE A 123 3.85 20.59 18.88
CA ILE A 123 3.78 19.29 18.19
C ILE A 123 4.71 19.30 16.98
N GLU A 124 4.63 20.33 16.14
CA GLU A 124 5.47 20.48 14.95
C GLU A 124 6.95 20.50 15.31
N ARG A 125 7.36 21.28 16.33
CA ARG A 125 8.75 21.29 16.80
C ARG A 125 9.22 19.92 17.28
N LYS A 126 8.39 19.22 18.07
CA LYS A 126 8.72 17.87 18.57
C LYS A 126 8.87 16.88 17.42
N VAL A 127 8.00 16.95 16.42
CA VAL A 127 8.03 16.10 15.23
C VAL A 127 9.30 16.36 14.43
N LEU A 128 9.61 17.61 14.10
CA LEU A 128 10.81 17.97 13.36
C LEU A 128 12.09 17.51 14.07
N ALA A 129 12.20 17.77 15.38
CA ALA A 129 13.33 17.31 16.18
C ALA A 129 13.41 15.77 16.26
N GLY A 130 12.26 15.09 16.31
CA GLY A 130 12.19 13.64 16.33
C GLY A 130 12.68 13.01 15.03
N ILE A 131 12.28 13.58 13.88
CA ILE A 131 12.74 13.17 12.55
C ILE A 131 14.26 13.31 12.45
N GLU A 132 14.81 14.43 12.92
CA GLU A 132 16.25 14.69 12.85
C GLU A 132 17.07 13.74 13.74
N LEU A 133 16.58 13.44 14.95
CA LEU A 133 17.33 12.64 15.92
C LEU A 133 17.20 11.12 15.70
N ARG A 134 16.04 10.64 15.24
CA ARG A 134 15.70 9.22 15.22
C ARG A 134 15.21 8.71 13.87
N GLY A 135 14.92 9.61 12.94
CA GLY A 135 14.38 9.29 11.62
C GLY A 135 12.84 9.40 11.55
N PRO A 136 12.28 9.40 10.33
CA PRO A 136 10.87 9.70 10.11
C PRO A 136 9.91 8.58 10.58
N PHE A 137 10.37 7.35 10.75
CA PHE A 137 9.51 6.22 11.13
C PHE A 137 9.53 5.90 12.63
N GLU A 138 10.23 6.71 13.42
CA GLU A 138 10.28 6.56 14.87
C GLU A 138 9.16 7.33 15.56
N PRO A 139 8.37 6.70 16.45
CA PRO A 139 7.30 7.38 17.17
C PRO A 139 7.84 8.53 18.03
N VAL A 140 7.25 9.71 17.83
CA VAL A 140 7.50 10.90 18.64
C VAL A 140 6.36 11.05 19.65
N VAL A 141 6.67 10.90 20.94
CA VAL A 141 5.70 11.07 22.01
C VAL A 141 5.34 12.55 22.16
N ILE A 142 4.08 12.88 21.91
CA ILE A 142 3.55 14.25 21.98
C ILE A 142 3.16 14.59 23.42
N LYS A 143 2.41 13.68 24.06
CA LYS A 143 1.97 13.80 25.45
C LYS A 143 2.06 12.43 26.16
N PRO A 144 2.87 12.31 27.22
CA PRO A 144 2.84 11.15 28.09
C PRO A 144 1.63 11.19 29.02
N ASP A 145 1.22 10.03 29.52
CA ASP A 145 0.21 9.89 30.58
C ASP A 145 -1.14 10.51 30.22
N VAL A 146 -1.68 10.11 29.07
CA VAL A 146 -3.04 10.46 28.65
C VAL A 146 -4.06 9.51 29.28
N ASP A 147 -5.21 10.06 29.63
CA ASP A 147 -6.35 9.29 30.16
C ASP A 147 -6.86 8.29 29.11
N GLU A 148 -7.47 7.18 29.55
CA GLU A 148 -7.98 6.13 28.66
C GLU A 148 -9.02 6.64 27.64
N GLU A 149 -9.75 7.72 27.97
CA GLU A 149 -10.69 8.38 27.05
C GLU A 149 -9.99 9.18 25.93
N THR A 150 -8.70 9.50 26.13
CA THR A 150 -7.86 10.28 25.21
C THR A 150 -6.88 9.41 24.42
N ALA A 151 -6.71 8.14 24.82
CA ALA A 151 -5.78 7.16 24.24
C ALA A 151 -6.33 6.52 22.95
#